data_AF-A0A2A5ANE2-F1
#
_entry.id   AF-A0A2A5ANE2-F1
#
_cell.length_a   1.000
_cell.length_b   1.000
_cell.length_c   1.000
_cell.angle_alpha   90.00
_cell.angle_beta   90.00
_cell.angle_gamma   90.00
#
_symmetry.space_group_name_H-M   'P 1'
#
loop_
_entity.id
_entity.type
_entity.pdbx_description
1 polymer ?
#
loop_
_entity_poly.entity_id
_entity_poly.type
_entity_poly.pdbx_seq_one_letter_code
_entity_poly.pdbx_strand_id
1 'polypeptide(L)'
;MVIILFGISFFYKNYVAIDSKILSAFEKRDQTLLRNCFLNENNNWYQKTKSVEFYFSLSCDKEDLFLQKILKSPIHQNRLSLFEGCFTKKNNSYLIARGINDSYSYVRFINLKYMEKLSLSKDYQKDLKSIIKNDSSSMVKNQALKLILNIKKNE
;
A
#
# COMPACT_ATOMS: atom_id res chain seq x y z
N MET A 1 9.17 4.06 -46.29
CA MET A 1 10.01 4.43 -45.13
C MET A 1 9.12 5.18 -44.16
N VAL A 2 8.64 4.51 -43.11
CA VAL A 2 7.76 5.11 -42.10
C VAL A 2 8.49 5.01 -40.77
N ILE A 3 8.93 6.16 -40.27
CA ILE A 3 9.54 6.29 -38.96
C ILE A 3 8.40 6.44 -37.97
N ILE A 4 8.09 5.39 -37.21
CA ILE A 4 7.19 5.48 -36.06
C ILE A 4 8.05 5.74 -34.84
N LEU A 5 8.10 7.01 -34.42
CA LEU A 5 8.61 7.44 -33.12
C LEU A 5 7.61 7.05 -32.04
N PHE A 6 7.77 5.86 -31.44
CA PHE A 6 7.13 5.56 -30.18
C PHE A 6 7.87 6.30 -29.06
N GLY A 7 7.20 7.33 -28.55
CA GLY A 7 7.60 8.05 -27.35
C GLY A 7 7.83 7.07 -26.20
N ILE A 8 9.06 7.06 -25.70
CA ILE A 8 9.51 6.27 -24.58
C ILE A 8 8.79 6.79 -23.33
N SER A 9 7.66 6.19 -23.00
CA SER A 9 7.09 6.27 -21.66
C SER A 9 7.90 5.35 -20.76
N PHE A 10 8.87 5.94 -20.07
CA PHE A 10 9.78 5.30 -19.14
C PHE A 10 9.04 4.87 -17.86
N PHE A 11 8.28 3.78 -17.94
CA PHE A 11 7.84 3.00 -16.78
C PHE A 11 8.38 1.59 -16.95
N TYR A 12 9.57 1.32 -16.40
CA TYR A 12 10.05 -0.04 -16.16
C TYR A 12 9.13 -0.71 -15.12
N LYS A 13 7.96 -1.20 -15.55
CA LYS A 13 7.43 -2.45 -14.99
C LYS A 13 8.37 -3.54 -15.51
N ASN A 14 9.47 -3.77 -14.80
CA ASN A 14 10.24 -5.00 -14.99
C ASN A 14 9.25 -6.16 -14.77
N TYR A 15 8.96 -6.91 -15.84
CA TYR A 15 8.08 -8.07 -15.83
C TYR A 15 8.77 -9.21 -15.08
N VAL A 16 8.94 -9.06 -13.75
CA VAL A 16 9.23 -10.21 -12.90
C VAL A 16 7.92 -10.99 -12.84
N ALA A 17 7.88 -12.13 -13.53
CA ALA A 17 6.74 -13.03 -13.48
C ALA A 17 6.51 -13.44 -12.02
N ILE A 18 5.26 -13.34 -11.55
CA ILE A 18 4.89 -13.83 -10.22
C ILE A 18 5.01 -15.35 -10.23
N ASP A 19 5.63 -15.90 -9.19
CA ASP A 19 5.79 -17.35 -9.06
C ASP A 19 4.43 -18.05 -9.09
N SER A 20 4.32 -19.13 -9.87
CA SER A 20 3.06 -19.84 -10.08
C SER A 20 2.48 -20.39 -8.77
N LYS A 21 3.32 -20.69 -7.77
CA LYS A 21 2.88 -21.10 -6.44
C LYS A 21 2.18 -19.98 -5.71
N ILE A 22 2.65 -18.73 -5.85
CA ILE A 22 2.02 -17.55 -5.24
C ILE A 22 0.69 -17.26 -5.91
N LEU A 23 0.63 -17.32 -7.23
CA LEU A 23 -0.62 -17.17 -7.99
C LEU A 23 -1.64 -18.25 -7.61
N SER A 24 -1.23 -19.52 -7.61
CA SER A 24 -2.11 -20.63 -7.24
C SER A 24 -2.60 -20.53 -5.80
N ALA A 25 -1.74 -20.10 -4.87
CA ALA A 25 -2.14 -19.84 -3.48
C ALA A 25 -3.20 -18.75 -3.39
N PHE A 26 -3.05 -17.67 -4.18
CA PHE A 26 -4.03 -16.58 -4.22
C PHE A 26 -5.37 -17.02 -4.81
N GLU A 27 -5.36 -17.72 -5.94
CA GLU A 27 -6.55 -18.26 -6.59
C GLU A 27 -7.33 -19.21 -5.67
N LYS A 28 -6.61 -20.06 -4.93
CA LYS A 28 -7.18 -20.97 -3.93
C LYS A 28 -7.53 -20.29 -2.60
N ARG A 29 -7.24 -18.99 -2.46
CA ARG A 29 -7.43 -18.20 -1.25
C ARG A 29 -6.71 -18.75 -0.02
N ASP A 30 -5.56 -19.39 -0.22
CA ASP A 30 -4.75 -20.01 0.83
C ASP A 30 -3.80 -18.98 1.47
N GLN A 31 -4.26 -18.33 2.54
CA GLN A 31 -3.47 -17.35 3.29
C GLN A 31 -2.23 -17.97 3.95
N THR A 32 -2.30 -19.23 4.38
CA THR A 32 -1.16 -19.91 5.01
C THR A 32 -0.04 -20.10 4.01
N LEU A 33 -0.38 -20.54 2.79
CA LEU A 33 0.60 -20.73 1.73
C LEU A 33 1.19 -19.40 1.26
N LEU A 34 0.39 -18.33 1.15
CA LEU A 34 0.89 -16.98 0.84
C LEU A 34 1.88 -16.49 1.90
N ARG A 35 1.58 -16.70 3.18
CA ARG A 35 2.51 -16.38 4.28
C ARG A 35 3.79 -17.20 4.18
N ASN A 36 3.70 -18.49 3.85
CA ASN A 36 4.89 -19.33 3.66
C ASN A 36 5.75 -18.88 2.48
N CYS A 37 5.12 -18.40 1.39
CA CYS A 37 5.83 -17.78 0.27
C CYS A 37 6.59 -16.51 0.69
N PHE A 38 6.05 -15.70 1.60
CA PHE A 38 6.78 -14.55 2.14
C PHE A 38 8.02 -14.98 2.96
N LEU A 39 7.88 -16.04 3.76
CA LEU A 39 8.94 -16.54 4.65
C LEU A 39 10.02 -17.33 3.89
N ASN A 40 9.73 -17.83 2.69
CA ASN A 40 10.68 -18.61 1.90
C ASN A 40 11.90 -17.76 1.49
N GLU A 41 13.09 -18.18 1.91
CA GLU A 41 14.34 -17.47 1.63
C GLU A 41 14.71 -17.46 0.15
N ASN A 42 14.31 -18.50 -0.60
CA ASN A 42 14.54 -18.61 -2.04
C ASN A 42 13.71 -17.61 -2.86
N ASN A 43 12.64 -17.05 -2.27
CA ASN A 43 11.85 -16.03 -2.95
C ASN A 43 12.58 -14.69 -2.92
N ASN A 44 12.74 -14.09 -4.11
CA ASN A 44 13.28 -12.75 -4.23
C ASN A 44 12.34 -11.70 -3.61
N TRP A 45 12.84 -10.48 -3.45
CA TRP A 45 12.11 -9.40 -2.80
C TRP A 45 10.73 -9.13 -3.44
N TYR A 46 10.62 -9.24 -4.77
CA TYR A 46 9.38 -8.99 -5.50
C TYR A 46 8.32 -10.08 -5.23
N GLN A 47 8.74 -11.35 -5.21
CA GLN A 47 7.83 -12.45 -4.85
C GLN A 47 7.33 -12.32 -3.41
N LYS A 48 8.24 -11.95 -2.49
CA LYS A 48 7.89 -11.71 -1.09
C LYS A 48 6.86 -10.58 -0.96
N THR A 49 7.08 -9.43 -1.57
CA THR A 49 6.14 -8.30 -1.49
C THR A 49 4.80 -8.62 -2.16
N LYS A 50 4.80 -9.34 -3.30
CA LYS A 50 3.56 -9.79 -3.93
C LYS A 50 2.77 -10.81 -3.10
N SER A 51 3.44 -11.71 -2.41
CA SER A 51 2.76 -12.63 -1.48
C SER A 51 2.07 -11.88 -0.32
N VAL A 52 2.67 -10.78 0.17
CA VAL A 52 2.07 -9.90 1.20
C VAL A 52 0.84 -9.19 0.64
N GLU A 53 0.94 -8.58 -0.54
CA GLU A 53 -0.18 -7.91 -1.21
C GLU A 53 -1.38 -8.86 -1.39
N PHE A 54 -1.13 -10.06 -1.93
CA PHE A 54 -2.18 -11.06 -2.11
C PHE A 54 -2.75 -11.54 -0.78
N TYR A 55 -1.91 -11.83 0.22
CA TYR A 55 -2.35 -12.25 1.55
C TYR A 55 -3.38 -11.26 2.12
N PHE A 56 -3.03 -9.97 2.10
CA PHE A 56 -3.86 -8.92 2.66
C PHE A 56 -5.04 -8.54 1.76
N SER A 57 -4.96 -8.78 0.45
CA SER A 57 -6.13 -8.65 -0.41
C SER A 57 -7.23 -9.70 -0.11
N LEU A 58 -6.91 -10.78 0.61
CA LEU A 58 -7.87 -11.79 1.06
C LEU A 58 -8.51 -11.43 2.41
N SER A 59 -7.71 -10.99 3.38
CA SER A 59 -8.18 -10.52 4.69
C SER A 59 -7.24 -9.48 5.29
N CYS A 60 -7.81 -8.44 5.90
CA CYS A 60 -7.08 -7.41 6.65
C CYS A 60 -7.67 -7.25 8.05
N ASP A 61 -7.54 -8.31 8.84
CA ASP A 61 -7.90 -8.28 10.26
C ASP A 61 -6.82 -7.54 11.07
N LYS A 62 -7.27 -6.62 11.95
CA LYS A 62 -6.38 -5.88 12.85
C LYS A 62 -5.68 -6.80 13.86
N GLU A 63 -6.29 -7.94 14.18
CA GLU A 63 -5.80 -8.92 15.16
C GLU A 63 -4.82 -9.93 14.54
N ASP A 64 -4.61 -9.86 13.21
CA ASP A 64 -3.65 -10.73 12.54
C ASP A 64 -2.21 -10.43 12.99
N LEU A 65 -1.54 -11.41 13.58
CA LEU A 65 -0.15 -11.30 14.00
C LEU A 65 0.79 -11.04 12.82
N PHE A 66 0.47 -11.55 11.62
CA PHE A 66 1.23 -11.28 10.41
C PHE A 66 1.09 -9.82 9.98
N LEU A 67 -0.10 -9.21 10.14
CA LEU A 67 -0.27 -7.77 9.93
C LEU A 67 0.67 -6.97 10.82
N GLN A 68 0.69 -7.28 12.13
CA GLN A 68 1.55 -6.58 13.08
C GLN A 68 3.04 -6.76 12.75
N LYS A 69 3.43 -7.94 12.26
CA LYS A 69 4.78 -8.20 11.78
C LYS A 69 5.13 -7.32 10.58
N ILE A 70 4.25 -7.23 9.58
CA ILE A 70 4.51 -6.43 8.38
C ILE A 70 4.51 -4.92 8.69
N LEU A 71 3.60 -4.41 9.53
CA LEU A 71 3.59 -3.01 9.95
C LEU A 71 4.89 -2.58 10.65
N LYS A 72 5.55 -3.50 11.36
CA LYS A 72 6.83 -3.26 12.05
C LYS A 72 8.06 -3.56 11.17
N SER A 73 7.87 -4.06 9.95
CA SER A 73 8.96 -4.41 9.04
C SER A 73 9.78 -3.16 8.69
N PRO A 74 11.12 -3.18 8.79
CA PRO A 74 11.96 -2.06 8.33
C PRO A 74 11.94 -1.92 6.80
N ILE A 75 11.62 -3.01 6.09
CA ILE A 75 11.48 -3.05 4.64
C ILE A 75 10.17 -2.34 4.27
N HIS A 76 10.27 -1.14 3.71
CA HIS A 76 9.14 -0.28 3.37
C HIS A 76 8.26 -0.86 2.27
N GLN A 77 8.83 -1.65 1.34
CA GLN A 77 8.07 -2.34 0.29
C GLN A 77 7.05 -3.32 0.87
N ASN A 78 7.36 -3.99 1.98
CA ASN A 78 6.40 -4.87 2.65
C ASN A 78 5.19 -4.09 3.17
N ARG A 79 5.42 -2.90 3.75
CA ARG A 79 4.35 -2.03 4.24
C ARG A 79 3.52 -1.49 3.08
N LEU A 80 4.14 -1.07 1.98
CA LEU A 80 3.44 -0.66 0.76
C LEU A 80 2.53 -1.77 0.23
N SER A 81 3.05 -2.99 0.07
CA SER A 81 2.26 -4.13 -0.41
C SER A 81 1.12 -4.50 0.54
N LEU A 82 1.34 -4.38 1.86
CA LEU A 82 0.26 -4.53 2.84
C LEU A 82 -0.87 -3.52 2.59
N PHE A 83 -0.53 -2.23 2.47
CA PHE A 83 -1.52 -1.19 2.27
C PHE A 83 -2.23 -1.33 0.92
N GLU A 84 -1.50 -1.65 -0.14
CA GLU A 84 -2.06 -1.93 -1.46
C GLU A 84 -3.06 -3.11 -1.40
N GLY A 85 -2.68 -4.21 -0.75
CA GLY A 85 -3.57 -5.36 -0.54
C GLY A 85 -4.85 -4.97 0.21
N CYS A 86 -4.73 -4.23 1.30
CA CYS A 86 -5.88 -3.88 2.14
C CYS A 86 -6.81 -2.80 1.57
N PHE A 87 -6.27 -1.77 0.91
CA PHE A 87 -7.07 -0.64 0.42
C PHE A 87 -7.86 -0.94 -0.85
N THR A 88 -7.68 -2.12 -1.46
CA THR A 88 -8.49 -2.54 -2.62
C THR A 88 -9.94 -2.89 -2.27
N LYS A 89 -10.26 -3.22 -1.01
CA LYS A 89 -11.56 -3.83 -0.67
C LYS A 89 -12.29 -3.25 0.54
N LYS A 90 -11.62 -2.58 1.48
CA LYS A 90 -12.26 -2.11 2.73
C LYS A 90 -11.69 -0.81 3.28
N ASN A 91 -12.58 0.01 3.83
CA ASN A 91 -12.25 1.17 4.65
C ASN A 91 -11.87 0.71 6.07
N ASN A 92 -10.62 0.27 6.27
CA ASN A 92 -10.13 -0.18 7.58
C ASN A 92 -9.51 1.00 8.35
N SER A 93 -10.21 1.50 9.37
CA SER A 93 -9.80 2.68 10.13
C SER A 93 -8.44 2.53 10.81
N TYR A 94 -8.14 1.34 11.34
CA TYR A 94 -6.84 1.05 11.94
C TYR A 94 -5.71 1.20 10.92
N LEU A 95 -5.88 0.63 9.72
CA LEU A 95 -4.87 0.72 8.66
C LEU A 95 -4.76 2.14 8.09
N ILE A 96 -5.85 2.89 8.04
CA ILE A 96 -5.80 4.29 7.63
C ILE A 96 -4.94 5.10 8.60
N ALA A 97 -5.22 4.99 9.90
CA ALA A 97 -4.45 5.68 10.92
C ALA A 97 -2.97 5.29 10.89
N ARG A 98 -2.66 4.00 10.67
CA ARG A 98 -1.28 3.54 10.49
C ARG A 98 -0.62 4.08 9.23
N GLY A 99 -1.34 4.14 8.12
CA GLY A 99 -0.82 4.61 6.84
C GLY A 99 -0.54 6.12 6.83
N ILE A 100 -1.40 6.91 7.49
CA ILE A 100 -1.21 8.36 7.70
C ILE A 100 0.04 8.63 8.55
N ASN A 101 0.28 7.79 9.56
CA ASN A 101 1.37 7.97 10.52
C ASN A 101 2.61 7.12 10.22
N ASP A 102 2.76 6.56 9.01
CA ASP A 102 3.93 5.73 8.66
C ASP A 102 5.21 6.55 8.77
N SER A 103 6.26 6.00 9.38
CA SER A 103 7.52 6.71 9.63
C SER A 103 8.28 7.09 8.36
N TYR A 104 8.00 6.44 7.23
CA TYR A 104 8.68 6.72 5.96
C TYR A 104 7.80 7.60 5.06
N SER A 105 8.26 8.83 4.77
CA SER A 105 7.47 9.82 4.00
C SER A 105 6.99 9.30 2.65
N TYR A 106 7.76 8.46 1.96
CA TYR A 106 7.32 7.86 0.70
C TYR A 106 6.17 6.87 0.87
N VAL A 107 6.22 6.00 1.90
CA VAL A 107 5.12 5.08 2.22
C VAL A 107 3.87 5.87 2.59
N ARG A 108 4.05 6.88 3.44
CA ARG A 108 2.99 7.81 3.82
C ARG A 108 2.35 8.48 2.60
N PHE A 109 3.14 9.03 1.67
CA PHE A 109 2.65 9.64 0.44
C PHE A 109 1.79 8.68 -0.40
N ILE A 110 2.27 7.45 -0.62
CA ILE A 110 1.54 6.44 -1.39
C ILE A 110 0.24 6.06 -0.69
N ASN A 111 0.26 5.90 0.64
CA ASN A 111 -0.94 5.64 1.42
C ASN A 111 -1.98 6.76 1.32
N LEU A 112 -1.55 8.03 1.41
CA LEU A 112 -2.43 9.17 1.21
C LEU A 112 -3.02 9.21 -0.21
N LYS A 113 -2.29 8.73 -1.23
CA LYS A 113 -2.84 8.56 -2.58
C LYS A 113 -3.89 7.47 -2.66
N TYR A 114 -3.69 6.34 -2.00
CA TYR A 114 -4.72 5.30 -1.94
C TYR A 114 -5.97 5.79 -1.23
N MET A 115 -5.80 6.53 -0.13
CA MET A 115 -6.89 7.13 0.63
C MET A 115 -7.69 8.19 -0.14
N GLU A 116 -7.13 8.78 -1.19
CA GLU A 116 -7.86 9.72 -2.05
C GLU A 116 -9.08 9.08 -2.72
N LYS A 117 -9.00 7.78 -2.97
CA LYS A 117 -10.10 6.99 -3.55
C LYS A 117 -11.10 6.52 -2.49
N LEU A 118 -10.86 6.83 -1.21
CA LEU A 118 -11.72 6.44 -0.09
C LEU A 118 -12.55 7.63 0.39
N SER A 119 -13.78 7.37 0.82
CA SER A 119 -14.59 8.33 1.58
C SER A 119 -14.07 8.42 3.01
N LEU A 120 -13.01 9.20 3.22
CA LEU A 120 -12.42 9.41 4.55
C LEU A 120 -13.38 10.18 5.48
N SER A 121 -13.45 9.73 6.74
CA SER A 121 -14.16 10.44 7.82
C SER A 121 -13.46 11.76 8.19
N LYS A 122 -14.22 12.69 8.75
CA LYS A 122 -13.70 13.94 9.34
C LYS A 122 -12.73 13.68 10.50
N ASP A 123 -12.79 12.50 11.13
CA ASP A 123 -11.94 12.13 12.26
C ASP A 123 -10.44 12.21 11.91
N TYR A 124 -10.08 12.00 10.65
CA TYR A 124 -8.69 12.07 10.19
C TYR A 124 -8.18 13.49 9.91
N GLN A 125 -9.03 14.52 9.94
CA GLN A 125 -8.61 15.89 9.65
C GLN A 125 -7.53 16.40 10.60
N LYS A 126 -7.56 15.99 11.88
CA LYS A 126 -6.55 16.37 12.87
C LYS A 126 -5.17 15.84 12.49
N ASP A 127 -5.10 14.56 12.11
CA ASP A 127 -3.84 13.91 11.73
C ASP A 127 -3.30 14.48 10.41
N LEU A 128 -4.17 14.70 9.43
CA LEU A 128 -3.79 15.34 8.16
C LEU A 128 -3.28 16.78 8.37
N LYS A 129 -3.89 17.56 9.27
CA LYS A 129 -3.39 18.89 9.66
C LYS A 129 -2.02 18.81 10.33
N SER A 130 -1.78 17.78 11.15
CA SER A 130 -0.47 17.53 11.76
C SER A 130 0.61 17.30 10.69
N ILE A 131 0.31 16.47 9.68
CA ILE A 131 1.21 16.24 8.53
C ILE A 131 1.57 17.54 7.82
N ILE A 132 0.59 18.38 7.51
CA ILE A 132 0.81 19.65 6.81
C ILE A 132 1.79 20.55 7.58
N LYS A 133 1.67 20.59 8.92
CA LYS A 133 2.55 21.37 9.77
C LYS A 133 3.95 20.76 9.90
N ASN A 134 4.02 19.45 10.11
CA ASN A 134 5.20 18.81 10.69
C ASN A 134 6.02 17.94 9.72
N ASP A 135 5.46 17.45 8.60
CA ASP A 135 6.22 16.61 7.67
C ASP A 135 7.36 17.42 7.00
N SER A 136 8.45 16.79 6.60
CA SER A 136 9.52 17.48 5.85
C SER A 136 9.25 17.46 4.34
N SER A 137 8.45 16.52 3.85
CA SER A 137 8.16 16.36 2.43
C SER A 137 7.00 17.22 1.96
N SER A 138 7.26 18.16 1.06
CA SER A 138 6.21 18.97 0.40
C SER A 138 5.20 18.11 -0.36
N MET A 139 5.64 16.99 -0.96
CA MET A 139 4.75 16.05 -1.64
C MET A 139 3.71 15.44 -0.69
N VAL A 140 4.14 15.04 0.51
CA VAL A 140 3.23 14.50 1.54
C VAL A 140 2.26 15.59 2.00
N LYS A 141 2.75 16.80 2.29
CA LYS A 141 1.92 17.93 2.71
C LYS A 141 0.84 18.26 1.68
N ASN A 142 1.21 18.33 0.41
CA ASN A 142 0.29 18.65 -0.67
C ASN A 142 -0.79 17.57 -0.82
N GLN A 143 -0.43 16.29 -0.71
CA GLN A 143 -1.40 15.21 -0.75
C GLN A 143 -2.34 15.24 0.47
N ALA A 144 -1.83 15.53 1.67
CA ALA A 144 -2.65 15.68 2.87
C ALA A 144 -3.64 16.86 2.75
N LEU A 145 -3.21 17.99 2.20
CA LEU A 145 -4.08 19.14 1.93
C LEU A 145 -5.21 18.76 0.97
N LYS A 146 -4.89 18.04 -0.12
CA LYS A 146 -5.87 17.55 -1.08
C LYS A 146 -6.93 16.68 -0.42
N LEU A 147 -6.53 15.76 0.47
CA LEU A 147 -7.46 14.92 1.21
C LEU A 147 -8.38 15.73 2.14
N ILE A 148 -7.87 16.73 2.85
CA ILE A 148 -8.70 17.61 3.68
C ILE A 148 -9.77 18.33 2.83
N LEU A 149 -9.39 18.83 1.66
CA LEU A 149 -10.33 19.48 0.75
C LEU A 149 -11.40 18.51 0.25
N ASN A 150 -11.03 17.26 -0.03
CA ASN A 150 -11.99 16.22 -0.44
C ASN A 150 -12.96 15.87 0.70
N ILE A 151 -12.48 15.73 1.94
CA ILE A 151 -13.34 15.48 3.10
C ILE A 151 -14.40 16.57 3.21
N LYS A 152 -14.00 17.85 3.12
CA LYS A 152 -14.92 19.00 3.21
C LYS A 152 -15.95 19.08 2.09
N LYS A 153 -15.65 18.58 0.89
CA LYS A 153 -16.57 18.59 -0.26
C LYS A 153 -17.69 17.55 -0.13
N ASN A 154 -17.47 16.51 0.67
CA ASN A 154 -18.42 15.42 0.87
C ASN A 154 -19.29 15.62 2.13
N GLU A 155 -19.23 16.82 2.73
CA GLU A 155 -20.08 17.26 3.85
C GLU A 155 -21.26 18.08 3.32
#